data_AF-A0A2V9BS15-F1
#
_entry.id   AF-A0A2V9BS15-F1
#
_cell.length_a   1.000
_cell.length_b   1.000
_cell.length_c   1.000
_cell.angle_alpha   90.00
_cell.angle_beta   90.00
_cell.angle_gamma   90.00
#
_symmetry.space_group_name_H-M   'P 1'
#
loop_
_entity.id
_entity.type
_entity.pdbx_description
1 polymer ?
#
loop_
_entity_poly.entity_id
_entity_poly.type
_entity_poly.pdbx_seq_one_letter_code
_entity_poly.pdbx_strand_id
1 'polypeptide(L)'
;MSAWRQATSAPNLVMVMLNLNKSEAETLQQLLNGERLWSWPNGRIQLGQSFPDLAVINSLVRQGLLDQTYEPTEAGRSALQSWQSSVGLPSTTVIRAEDGPRPRFPR
;
A
#
# COMPACT_ATOMS: atom_id res chain seq x y z
N MET A 1 27.01 -36.62 28.92
CA MET A 1 25.63 -36.41 29.41
C MET A 1 25.51 -34.91 29.65
N SER A 2 25.03 -34.12 28.69
CA SER A 2 23.62 -34.00 28.26
C SER A 2 22.74 -33.43 29.38
N ALA A 3 21.89 -32.41 29.23
CA ALA A 3 21.70 -31.40 28.16
C ALA A 3 20.90 -30.23 28.78
N TRP A 4 20.73 -29.03 28.21
CA TRP A 4 20.96 -28.52 26.86
C TRP A 4 21.55 -27.09 26.89
N ARG A 5 21.86 -26.53 25.71
CA ARG A 5 21.85 -25.07 25.46
C ARG A 5 20.86 -24.78 24.33
N GLN A 6 19.68 -24.27 24.67
CA GLN A 6 18.81 -23.61 23.68
C GLN A 6 18.24 -22.35 24.32
N ALA A 7 19.03 -21.27 24.23
CA ALA A 7 18.42 -19.95 24.20
C ALA A 7 17.54 -19.93 22.95
N THR A 8 16.22 -19.93 23.15
CA THR A 8 15.24 -19.69 22.10
C THR A 8 15.38 -18.23 21.65
N SER A 9 16.39 -18.00 20.81
CA SER A 9 16.33 -16.92 19.83
C SER A 9 15.19 -17.26 18.90
N ALA A 10 13.97 -16.93 19.35
CA ALA A 10 12.94 -16.55 18.42
C ALA A 10 13.61 -15.56 17.46
N PRO A 11 13.57 -15.75 16.14
CA PRO A 11 13.82 -14.63 15.27
C PRO A 11 12.85 -13.57 15.77
N ASN A 12 13.38 -12.46 16.27
CA ASN A 12 12.58 -11.28 16.48
C ASN A 12 12.15 -10.92 15.06
N LEU A 13 11.00 -11.47 14.66
CA LEU A 13 10.22 -10.97 13.57
C LEU A 13 9.86 -9.58 14.06
N VAL A 14 10.78 -8.65 13.78
CA VAL A 14 10.48 -7.25 13.63
C VAL A 14 9.45 -7.26 12.53
N MET A 15 8.20 -7.47 12.96
CA MET A 15 7.01 -7.16 12.22
C MET A 15 7.22 -5.70 11.91
N VAL A 16 7.76 -5.45 10.71
CA VAL A 16 8.07 -4.11 10.26
C VAL A 16 6.69 -3.50 10.11
N MET A 17 6.23 -2.86 11.19
CA MET A 17 5.06 -2.03 11.21
C MET A 17 5.43 -0.87 10.30
N LEU A 18 5.18 -1.09 9.01
CA LEU A 18 5.33 -0.14 7.93
C LEU A 18 4.29 0.94 8.19
N ASN A 19 4.65 1.83 9.12
CA ASN A 19 3.87 2.99 9.51
C ASN A 19 3.92 3.99 8.36
N LEU A 20 3.14 3.71 7.33
CA LEU A 20 2.79 4.64 6.29
C LEU A 20 2.29 5.93 6.96
N ASN A 21 2.88 7.06 6.60
CA ASN A 21 2.25 8.33 6.88
C ASN A 21 1.04 8.54 5.94
N LYS A 22 0.19 9.53 6.23
CA LYS A 22 -1.03 9.78 5.45
C LYS A 22 -0.74 9.96 3.95
N SER A 23 0.27 10.75 3.59
CA SER A 23 0.62 11.04 2.20
C SER A 23 1.23 9.84 1.47
N GLU A 24 2.00 9.01 2.17
CA GLU A 24 2.46 7.71 1.66
C GLU A 24 1.29 6.76 1.38
N ALA A 25 0.33 6.65 2.31
CA ALA A 25 -0.87 5.84 2.14
C ALA A 25 -1.77 6.34 0.99
N GLU A 26 -2.01 7.65 0.89
CA GLU A 26 -2.79 8.26 -0.21
C GLU A 26 -2.12 8.03 -1.58
N THR A 27 -0.79 8.17 -1.67
CA THR A 27 -0.02 7.91 -2.89
C THR A 27 -0.07 6.44 -3.28
N LEU A 28 0.14 5.54 -2.32
CA LEU A 28 0.11 4.09 -2.54
C LEU A 28 -1.29 3.59 -2.91
N GLN A 29 -2.34 4.17 -2.32
CA GLN A 29 -3.73 3.89 -2.66
C GLN A 29 -4.06 4.31 -4.10
N GLN A 30 -3.61 5.48 -4.56
CA GLN A 30 -3.83 5.91 -5.94
C GLN A 30 -3.12 4.99 -6.95
N LEU A 31 -1.87 4.61 -6.69
CA LEU A 31 -1.14 3.62 -7.51
C LEU A 31 -1.86 2.26 -7.54
N LEU A 32 -2.40 1.80 -6.39
CA LEU A 32 -3.17 0.54 -6.31
C LEU A 32 -4.54 0.62 -6.99
N ASN A 33 -5.15 1.80 -7.09
CA ASN A 33 -6.35 2.03 -7.88
C ASN A 33 -6.07 2.04 -9.40
N GLY A 34 -4.80 1.98 -9.83
CA GLY A 34 -4.38 1.99 -11.23
C GLY A 34 -4.08 3.38 -11.80
N GLU A 35 -3.99 4.42 -10.95
CA GLU A 35 -3.56 5.75 -11.40
C GLU A 35 -2.10 5.71 -11.88
N ARG A 36 -1.83 6.34 -13.02
CA ARG A 36 -0.48 6.39 -13.59
C ARG A 36 0.35 7.50 -12.98
N LEU A 37 1.60 7.16 -12.67
CA LEU A 37 2.64 8.12 -12.34
C LEU A 37 3.14 8.82 -13.60
N TRP A 38 3.18 10.15 -13.58
CA TRP A 38 3.71 11.00 -14.64
C TRP A 38 4.84 11.86 -14.09
N SER A 39 6.00 11.82 -14.75
CA SER A 39 7.13 12.69 -14.44
C SER A 39 7.19 13.83 -15.46
N TRP A 40 7.14 15.07 -14.98
CA TRP A 40 7.17 16.26 -15.82
C TRP A 40 8.62 16.79 -15.98
N PRO A 41 8.96 17.43 -17.13
CA PRO A 41 10.31 17.96 -17.37
C PRO A 41 10.81 19.01 -16.36
N ASN A 42 9.91 19.60 -15.58
CA ASN A 42 10.21 20.54 -14.50
C ASN A 42 10.49 19.85 -13.14
N GLY A 43 10.63 18.52 -13.12
CA GLY A 43 10.90 17.73 -11.91
C GLY A 43 9.69 17.47 -11.01
N ARG A 44 8.49 17.91 -11.41
CA ARG A 44 7.25 17.61 -10.67
C ARG A 44 6.74 16.22 -11.03
N ILE A 45 6.21 15.51 -10.04
CA ILE A 45 5.49 14.25 -10.26
C ILE A 45 4.00 14.49 -10.12
N GLN A 46 3.22 13.82 -10.96
CA GLN A 46 1.76 13.79 -10.91
C GLN A 46 1.29 12.34 -10.83
N LEU A 47 0.26 12.09 -10.03
CA LEU A 47 -0.39 10.80 -9.88
C LEU A 47 -1.89 11.04 -9.98
N GLY A 48 -2.49 10.67 -11.11
CA GLY A 48 -3.88 11.03 -11.42
C GLY A 48 -4.10 12.55 -11.40
N GLN A 49 -4.95 13.01 -10.48
CA GLN A 49 -5.21 14.43 -10.22
C GLN A 49 -4.36 15.03 -9.08
N SER A 50 -3.52 14.23 -8.42
CA SER A 50 -2.68 14.63 -7.29
C SER A 50 -1.24 14.92 -7.72
N PHE A 51 -0.54 15.73 -6.94
CA PHE A 51 0.89 16.03 -7.13
C PHE A 51 1.68 15.59 -5.88
N PRO A 52 1.94 14.28 -5.72
CA PRO A 52 2.71 13.78 -4.59
C PRO A 52 4.16 14.26 -4.64
N ASP A 53 4.73 14.53 -3.47
CA ASP A 53 6.15 14.88 -3.36
C ASP A 53 7.05 13.73 -3.82
N LEU A 54 8.11 14.03 -4.57
CA LEU A 54 9.06 13.01 -5.05
C LEU A 54 9.71 12.25 -3.88
N ALA A 55 9.86 12.90 -2.72
CA ALA A 55 10.33 12.28 -1.50
C ALA A 55 9.41 11.15 -1.00
N VAL A 56 8.08 11.28 -1.17
CA VAL A 56 7.09 10.26 -0.78
C VAL A 56 7.25 9.01 -1.64
N ILE A 57 7.36 9.17 -2.96
CA ILE A 57 7.53 8.06 -3.89
C ILE A 57 8.87 7.34 -3.65
N ASN A 58 9.95 8.12 -3.47
CA ASN A 58 11.26 7.56 -3.13
C ASN A 58 11.27 6.83 -1.78
N SER A 59 10.48 7.29 -0.80
CA SER A 59 10.27 6.61 0.48
C SER A 59 9.60 5.24 0.26
N LEU A 60 8.49 5.21 -0.49
CA LEU A 60 7.76 3.98 -0.81
C LEU A 60 8.62 2.94 -1.57
N VAL A 61 9.44 3.38 -2.53
CA VAL A 61 10.39 2.50 -3.24
C VAL A 61 11.47 1.97 -2.29
N ARG A 62 12.06 2.83 -1.45
CA ARG A 62 13.09 2.42 -0.46
C ARG A 62 12.56 1.46 0.60
N GLN A 63 11.28 1.55 0.94
CA GLN A 63 10.59 0.64 1.85
C GLN A 63 10.17 -0.68 1.16
N GLY A 64 10.37 -0.84 -0.16
CA GLY A 64 9.96 -2.02 -0.92
C GLY A 64 8.45 -2.12 -1.15
N LEU A 65 7.71 -1.03 -0.96
CA LEU A 65 6.25 -0.96 -1.17
C LEU A 65 5.89 -0.68 -2.63
N LEU A 66 6.82 -0.05 -3.34
CA LEU A 66 6.86 0.05 -4.80
C LEU A 66 8.14 -0.61 -5.31
N ASP A 67 8.09 -1.24 -6.48
CA ASP A 67 9.29 -1.72 -7.18
C ASP A 67 9.98 -0.57 -7.95
N GLN A 68 11.12 -0.85 -8.59
CA GLN A 68 11.87 0.09 -9.42
C GLN A 68 11.09 0.61 -10.65
N THR A 69 10.01 -0.08 -11.04
CA THR A 69 9.04 0.36 -12.05
C THR A 69 7.95 1.30 -11.50
N TYR A 70 7.99 1.62 -10.20
CA TYR A 70 6.95 2.31 -9.43
C TYR A 70 5.63 1.55 -9.32
N GLU A 71 5.62 0.24 -9.59
CA GLU A 71 4.44 -0.61 -9.43
C GLU A 71 4.27 -1.08 -7.97
N PRO A 72 3.04 -1.11 -7.42
CA PRO A 72 2.79 -1.60 -6.06
C PRO A 72 3.13 -3.07 -5.86
N THR A 73 3.99 -3.34 -4.87
CA THR A 73 4.34 -4.70 -4.46
C THR A 73 3.26 -5.32 -3.55
N GLU A 74 3.33 -6.62 -3.31
CA GLU A 74 2.51 -7.29 -2.29
C GLU A 74 2.73 -6.68 -0.89
N ALA A 75 3.96 -6.30 -0.55
CA ALA A 75 4.26 -5.60 0.69
C ALA A 75 3.56 -4.23 0.77
N GLY A 76 3.49 -3.49 -0.34
CA GLY A 76 2.72 -2.25 -0.44
C GLY A 76 1.22 -2.47 -0.20
N ARG A 77 0.64 -3.52 -0.78
CA ARG A 77 -0.77 -3.90 -0.57
C ARG A 77 -1.06 -4.20 0.90
N SER A 78 -0.24 -5.06 1.53
CA SER A 78 -0.39 -5.40 2.95
C SER A 78 -0.14 -4.21 3.87
N ALA A 79 0.80 -3.31 3.55
CA ALA A 79 1.07 -2.09 4.31
C ALA A 79 -0.13 -1.15 4.28
N LEU A 80 -0.72 -0.89 3.10
CA LEU A 80 -1.90 -0.03 2.98
C LEU A 80 -3.11 -0.62 3.72
N GLN A 81 -3.34 -1.93 3.61
CA GLN A 81 -4.42 -2.62 4.33
C GLN A 81 -4.24 -2.53 5.85
N SER A 82 -3.01 -2.70 6.34
CA SER A 82 -2.65 -2.57 7.76
C SER A 82 -2.82 -1.14 8.25
N TRP A 83 -2.45 -0.15 7.44
CA TRP A 83 -2.63 1.27 7.74
C TRP A 83 -4.12 1.64 7.83
N GLN A 84 -4.94 1.28 6.83
CA GLN A 84 -6.39 1.52 6.83
C GLN A 84 -7.04 0.95 8.11
N SER A 85 -6.72 -0.31 8.43
CA SER A 85 -7.19 -0.98 9.64
C SER A 85 -6.75 -0.27 10.93
N SER A 86 -5.56 0.34 10.93
CA SER A 86 -4.99 1.04 12.10
C SER A 86 -5.55 2.46 12.29
N VAL A 87 -5.92 3.16 11.22
CA VAL A 87 -6.56 4.49 11.30
C VAL A 87 -8.08 4.43 11.50
N GLY A 88 -8.65 3.22 11.67
CA GLY A 88 -10.09 3.02 11.87
C GLY A 88 -10.94 3.30 10.62
N LEU A 89 -10.32 3.43 9.45
CA LEU A 89 -11.05 3.47 8.19
C LEU A 89 -11.43 2.03 7.82
N PRO A 90 -12.69 1.75 7.48
CA PRO A 90 -13.04 0.42 6.99
C PRO A 90 -12.20 0.14 5.76
N SER A 91 -11.57 -1.04 5.70
CA SER A 91 -10.83 -1.50 4.53
C SER A 91 -11.71 -1.28 3.30
N THR A 92 -11.33 -0.35 2.43
CA THR A 92 -12.09 -0.07 1.22
C THR A 92 -11.82 -1.21 0.27
N THR A 93 -12.57 -2.29 0.46
CA THR A 93 -12.72 -3.37 -0.50
C THR A 93 -12.97 -2.72 -1.84
N VAL A 94 -12.04 -2.90 -2.77
CA VAL A 94 -12.24 -2.55 -4.17
C VAL A 94 -13.30 -3.52 -4.67
N ILE A 95 -14.57 -3.18 -4.42
CA ILE A 95 -15.71 -3.82 -5.06
C ILE A 95 -15.65 -3.36 -6.51
N ARG A 96 -14.84 -4.06 -7.30
CA ARG A 96 -15.10 -4.23 -8.72
C ARG A 96 -16.45 -4.92 -8.79
N ALA A 97 -17.51 -4.11 -8.80
CA ALA A 97 -18.86 -4.59 -9.04
C ALA A 97 -18.87 -5.11 -10.46
N GLU A 98 -18.73 -6.43 -10.62
CA GLU A 98 -19.16 -7.07 -11.84
C GLU A 98 -20.66 -6.78 -11.95
N ASP A 99 -21.07 -6.16 -13.06
CA ASP A 99 -22.43 -5.61 -13.28
C ASP A 99 -23.45 -6.76 -13.43
N GLY A 100 -23.76 -7.39 -12.30
CA GLY A 100 -24.78 -8.41 -12.15
C GLY A 100 -26.18 -7.80 -12.22
N PRO A 101 -27.17 -8.50 -12.79
CA PRO A 101 -28.38 -7.88 -13.33
C PRO A 101 -29.24 -7.21 -12.26
N ARG A 102 -29.58 -5.94 -12.50
CA ARG A 102 -30.44 -5.12 -11.64
C ARG A 102 -31.79 -5.80 -11.39
N PRO A 103 -32.26 -5.92 -10.13
CA PRO A 103 -33.59 -6.44 -9.85
C PRO A 103 -34.65 -5.45 -10.33
N ARG A 104 -35.47 -5.87 -11.32
CA ARG A 104 -36.72 -5.17 -11.65
C ARG A 104 -37.74 -5.44 -10.55
N PHE A 105 -38.08 -4.42 -9.78
CA PHE A 105 -39.30 -4.45 -8.98
C PHE A 105 -40.52 -4.32 -9.91
N PRO A 106 -41.53 -5.21 -9.83
CA PRO A 106 -42.80 -5.02 -10.50
C PRO A 106 -43.60 -3.90 -9.82
N ARG A 107 -44.57 -3.35 -10.55
CA ARG A 107 -45.50 -2.30 -10.12
C ARG A 107 -46.93 -2.79 -10.27
#